data_AF-A0A4R8H8M6-F1
#
_entry.id   AF-A0A4R8H8M6-F1
#
_cell.length_a   1.000
_cell.length_b   1.000
_cell.length_c   1.000
_cell.angle_alpha   90.00
_cell.angle_beta   90.00
_cell.angle_gamma   90.00
#
_symmetry.space_group_name_H-M   'P 1'
#
loop_
_entity.id
_entity.type
_entity.pdbx_description
1 polymer ?
#
loop_
_entity_poly.entity_id
_entity_poly.type
_entity_poly.pdbx_seq_one_letter_code
_entity_poly.pdbx_strand_id
1 'polypeptide(L)'
;MQSLLENLRIDQIIYETKTELPKEFLDRGGLMAKIEDQKIKKDLINRLRTVKGHIGGIERMLEEDKDCSDILIQISAIKSSVNKIGLSLVENNLCECIFESLENKEEVKDSVKDALKSFLKFTK
;
A
#
# COMPACT_ATOMS: atom_id res chain seq x y z
N MET A 1 -20.15 20.62 4.67
CA MET A 1 -19.83 19.25 5.14
C MET A 1 -18.77 18.60 4.25
N GLN A 2 -17.72 19.36 3.89
CA GLN A 2 -16.73 18.97 2.87
C GLN A 2 -15.29 18.97 3.45
N SER A 3 -15.14 19.12 4.77
CA SER A 3 -13.85 19.37 5.44
C SER A 3 -13.41 18.28 6.43
N LEU A 4 -14.10 17.14 6.52
CA LEU A 4 -13.73 16.05 7.45
C LEU A 4 -12.81 14.99 6.82
N LEU A 5 -12.55 15.07 5.51
CA LEU A 5 -11.69 14.10 4.81
C LEU A 5 -10.30 14.64 4.45
N GLU A 6 -9.96 15.89 4.81
CA GLU A 6 -8.68 16.49 4.40
C GLU A 6 -7.51 16.21 5.34
N ASN A 7 -7.72 15.61 6.52
CA ASN A 7 -6.62 15.33 7.44
C ASN A 7 -6.79 14.00 8.19
N LEU A 8 -6.74 12.87 7.49
CA LEU A 8 -6.13 11.71 8.15
C LEU A 8 -4.63 12.02 8.25
N ARG A 9 -4.15 12.35 9.45
CA ARG A 9 -2.71 12.34 9.72
C ARG A 9 -2.23 10.91 9.51
N ILE A 10 -1.68 10.63 8.33
CA ILE A 10 -1.12 9.33 7.97
C ILE A 10 -0.16 8.84 9.09
N ASP A 11 0.59 9.77 9.67
CA ASP A 11 1.48 9.54 10.82
C ASP A 11 0.76 8.93 12.03
N GLN A 12 -0.48 9.35 12.30
CA GLN A 12 -1.25 8.88 13.43
C GLN A 12 -1.78 7.46 13.20
N ILE A 13 -2.21 7.13 11.98
CA ILE A 13 -2.62 5.76 11.63
C ILE A 13 -1.44 4.80 11.78
N ILE A 14 -0.26 5.20 11.29
CA ILE A 14 0.97 4.39 11.39
C ILE A 14 1.29 4.11 12.86
N TYR A 15 1.21 5.14 13.73
CA TYR A 15 1.43 5.01 15.16
C TYR A 15 0.43 4.05 15.82
N GLU A 16 -0.86 4.22 15.54
CA GLU A 16 -1.95 3.43 16.15
C GLU A 16 -1.90 1.96 15.73
N THR A 17 -1.62 1.70 14.45
CA THR A 17 -1.57 0.34 13.88
C THR A 17 -0.22 -0.34 14.07
N LYS A 18 0.80 0.39 14.51
CA LYS A 18 2.21 -0.07 14.60
C LYS A 18 2.74 -0.63 13.28
N THR A 19 2.21 -0.18 12.15
CA THR A 19 2.65 -0.59 10.82
C THR A 19 3.86 0.21 10.38
N GLU A 20 5.00 -0.03 11.01
CA GLU A 20 6.27 0.56 10.56
C GLU A 20 6.89 -0.34 9.48
N LEU A 21 7.40 0.25 8.39
CA LEU A 21 8.33 -0.45 7.51
C LEU A 21 9.64 -0.68 8.29
N PRO A 22 10.32 -1.82 8.15
CA PRO A 22 11.53 -2.09 8.93
C PRO A 22 12.58 -1.00 8.66
N LYS A 23 13.25 -0.52 9.72
CA LYS A 23 14.20 0.61 9.63
C LYS A 23 15.35 0.39 8.63
N GLU A 24 15.72 -0.87 8.42
CA GLU A 24 16.64 -1.37 7.38
C GLU A 24 16.30 -0.84 5.96
N PHE A 25 15.03 -0.51 5.71
CA PHE A 25 14.50 -0.02 4.43
C PHE A 25 14.74 1.48 4.20
N LEU A 26 14.98 2.26 5.26
CA LEU A 26 15.14 3.72 5.20
C LEU A 26 16.63 4.13 5.20
N ASP A 27 17.49 3.33 5.83
CA ASP A 27 18.85 3.75 6.21
C ASP A 27 19.95 3.42 5.16
N ARG A 28 19.67 2.63 4.11
CA ARG A 28 20.70 2.16 3.15
C ARG A 28 20.70 2.81 1.77
N GLY A 29 19.90 3.86 1.55
CA GLY A 29 19.83 4.53 0.24
C GLY A 29 19.20 3.67 -0.88
N GLY A 30 18.89 2.40 -0.61
CA GLY A 30 18.05 1.56 -1.44
C GLY A 30 16.60 1.61 -0.97
N LEU A 31 15.69 1.33 -1.90
CA LEU A 31 14.29 0.97 -1.65
C LEU A 31 13.22 2.08 -1.55
N MET A 32 13.40 3.24 -2.20
CA MET A 32 12.33 4.21 -2.41
C MET A 32 12.40 4.82 -3.82
N ALA A 33 12.46 3.96 -4.85
CA ALA A 33 12.34 4.43 -6.23
C ALA A 33 11.02 5.19 -6.39
N LYS A 34 11.09 6.41 -6.93
CA LYS A 34 9.87 7.14 -7.30
C LYS A 34 9.17 6.34 -8.40
N ILE A 35 7.84 6.32 -8.37
CA ILE A 35 7.08 5.79 -9.51
C ILE A 35 7.19 6.81 -10.64
N GLU A 36 8.08 6.56 -11.58
CA GLU A 36 8.30 7.43 -12.75
C GLU A 36 7.32 7.11 -13.89
N ASP A 37 6.96 5.83 -14.06
CA ASP A 37 5.99 5.40 -15.07
C ASP A 37 4.60 5.98 -14.77
N GLN A 38 4.15 6.87 -15.66
CA GLN A 38 2.87 7.56 -15.56
C GLN A 38 1.66 6.62 -15.64
N LYS A 39 1.77 5.51 -16.38
CA LYS A 39 0.71 4.50 -16.51
C LYS A 39 0.56 3.74 -15.20
N ILE A 40 1.66 3.30 -14.60
CA ILE A 40 1.67 2.63 -13.28
C ILE A 40 1.10 3.58 -12.22
N LYS A 41 1.57 4.82 -12.19
CA LYS A 41 1.08 5.84 -11.26
C LYS A 41 -0.43 6.06 -11.39
N LYS A 42 -0.94 6.19 -12.62
CA LYS A 42 -2.37 6.39 -12.89
C LYS A 42 -3.20 5.18 -12.46
N ASP A 43 -2.72 3.96 -12.71
CA ASP A 43 -3.40 2.73 -12.29
C ASP A 43 -3.53 2.65 -10.76
N LEU A 44 -2.42 2.87 -10.04
CA LEU A 44 -2.41 2.88 -8.57
C LEU A 44 -3.37 3.93 -7.99
N ILE A 45 -3.36 5.15 -8.54
CA ILE A 45 -4.30 6.21 -8.13
C ILE A 45 -5.76 5.79 -8.36
N ASN A 46 -6.07 5.17 -9.49
CA ASN A 46 -7.43 4.71 -9.77
C ASN A 46 -7.88 3.62 -8.80
N ARG A 47 -7.01 2.66 -8.47
CA ARG A 47 -7.31 1.63 -7.46
C ARG A 47 -7.54 2.23 -6.07
N LEU A 48 -6.73 3.22 -5.68
CA LEU A 48 -6.93 3.96 -4.42
C LEU A 48 -8.25 4.74 -4.41
N ARG A 49 -8.66 5.33 -5.54
CA ARG A 49 -9.97 5.98 -5.67
C ARG A 49 -11.12 4.99 -5.51
N THR A 50 -10.99 3.78 -6.06
CA THR A 50 -11.96 2.69 -5.85
C THR A 50 -12.05 2.33 -4.37
N VAL A 51 -10.92 2.12 -3.70
CA VAL A 51 -10.89 1.84 -2.24
C VAL A 51 -11.57 2.96 -1.45
N LYS A 52 -11.30 4.23 -1.78
CA LYS A 52 -11.98 5.38 -1.16
C LYS A 52 -13.50 5.31 -1.36
N GLY A 53 -13.96 4.88 -2.54
CA GLY A 53 -15.38 4.66 -2.81
C GLY A 53 -16.00 3.57 -1.92
N HIS A 54 -15.29 2.47 -1.68
CA HIS A 54 -15.72 1.42 -0.75
C HIS A 54 -15.79 1.92 0.69
N ILE A 55 -14.82 2.71 1.15
CA ILE A 55 -14.84 3.32 2.49
C ILE A 55 -16.10 4.18 2.67
N GLY A 56 -16.38 5.08 1.72
CA GLY A 56 -17.60 5.88 1.76
C GLY A 56 -18.88 5.05 1.60
N GLY A 57 -18.79 3.86 1.00
CA GLY A 57 -19.87 2.88 0.99
C GLY A 57 -20.17 2.31 2.37
N ILE A 58 -19.14 1.92 3.12
CA ILE A 58 -19.26 1.42 4.48
C ILE A 58 -19.85 2.48 5.42
N GLU A 59 -19.41 3.74 5.29
CA GLU A 59 -19.98 4.85 6.07
C GLU A 59 -21.50 4.94 5.88
N ARG A 60 -21.98 4.91 4.63
CA ARG A 60 -23.42 4.86 4.33
C ARG A 60 -24.11 3.61 4.86
N MET A 61 -23.47 2.45 4.76
CA MET A 61 -24.04 1.19 5.28
C MET A 61 -24.25 1.25 6.80
N LEU A 62 -23.37 1.93 7.53
CA LEU A 62 -23.52 2.18 8.96
C LEU A 62 -24.66 3.17 9.25
N GLU A 63 -24.76 4.25 8.47
CA GLU A 63 -25.86 5.23 8.59
C GLU A 63 -27.23 4.62 8.27
N GLU A 64 -27.27 3.61 7.39
CA GLU A 64 -28.47 2.89 6.97
C GLU A 64 -28.76 1.62 7.81
N ASP A 65 -28.05 1.41 8.93
CA ASP A 65 -28.18 0.25 9.82
C ASP A 65 -28.15 -1.11 9.08
N LYS A 66 -27.26 -1.25 8.09
CA LYS A 66 -27.08 -2.51 7.34
C LYS A 66 -26.50 -3.62 8.21
N ASP A 67 -26.71 -4.86 7.77
CA ASP A 67 -26.23 -6.04 8.47
C ASP A 67 -24.70 -6.03 8.61
N CYS A 68 -24.22 -6.42 9.80
CA CYS A 68 -22.79 -6.49 10.10
C CYS A 68 -22.04 -7.43 9.14
N SER A 69 -22.65 -8.52 8.66
CA SER A 69 -22.01 -9.42 7.70
C SER A 69 -21.69 -8.73 6.38
N ASP A 70 -22.59 -7.88 5.88
CA ASP A 70 -22.41 -7.16 4.63
C ASP A 70 -21.30 -6.12 4.76
N ILE A 71 -21.23 -5.44 5.91
CA ILE A 71 -20.17 -4.49 6.23
C ILE A 71 -18.82 -5.22 6.31
N LEU A 72 -18.74 -6.38 6.97
CA LEU A 72 -17.53 -7.19 7.06
C LEU A 72 -17.04 -7.69 5.68
N ILE A 73 -17.97 -7.99 4.76
CA ILE A 73 -17.64 -8.33 3.38
C ILE A 73 -16.98 -7.14 2.67
N GLN A 74 -17.53 -5.92 2.82
CA GLN A 74 -16.92 -4.72 2.23
C GLN A 74 -15.53 -4.42 2.81
N ILE A 75 -15.36 -4.55 4.14
CA ILE A 75 -14.05 -4.40 4.79
C ILE A 75 -13.05 -5.41 4.22
N SER A 76 -13.47 -6.66 4.03
CA SER A 76 -12.61 -7.71 3.45
C SER A 76 -12.21 -7.40 2.00
N ALA A 77 -13.13 -6.83 1.22
CA ALA A 77 -12.85 -6.38 -0.15
C ALA A 77 -11.85 -5.21 -0.18
N ILE A 78 -11.96 -4.27 0.76
CA ILE A 78 -10.97 -3.19 0.94
C ILE A 78 -9.61 -3.78 1.30
N LYS A 79 -9.53 -4.67 2.30
CA LYS A 79 -8.27 -5.32 2.69
C LYS A 79 -7.58 -5.97 1.48
N SER A 80 -8.33 -6.76 0.72
CA SER A 80 -7.82 -7.42 -0.50
C SER A 80 -7.33 -6.41 -1.54
N SER A 81 -8.06 -5.33 -1.77
CA SER A 81 -7.70 -4.29 -2.74
C SER A 81 -6.44 -3.53 -2.33
N VAL A 82 -6.33 -3.15 -1.05
CA VAL A 82 -5.14 -2.47 -0.50
C VAL A 82 -3.92 -3.37 -0.57
N ASN A 83 -4.05 -4.66 -0.25
CA ASN A 83 -2.96 -5.63 -0.36
C ASN A 83 -2.44 -5.75 -1.79
N LYS A 84 -3.33 -5.76 -2.78
CA LYS A 84 -2.95 -5.77 -4.21
C LYS A 84 -2.24 -4.48 -4.64
N ILE A 85 -2.66 -3.33 -4.13
CA ILE A 85 -1.98 -2.05 -4.39
C ILE A 85 -0.57 -2.08 -3.79
N GLY A 86 -0.42 -2.53 -2.54
CA GLY A 86 0.87 -2.71 -1.87
C GLY A 86 1.80 -3.65 -2.65
N LEU A 87 1.27 -4.78 -3.15
CA LEU A 87 2.03 -5.70 -3.99
C LEU A 87 2.53 -5.04 -5.28
N SER A 88 1.68 -4.31 -6.00
CA SER A 88 2.10 -3.60 -7.22
C SER A 88 3.18 -2.54 -6.95
N LEU A 89 3.19 -1.92 -5.77
CA LEU A 89 4.27 -1.02 -5.35
C LEU A 89 5.59 -1.76 -5.12
N VAL A 90 5.54 -2.92 -4.43
CA VAL A 90 6.71 -3.76 -4.20
C VAL A 90 7.28 -4.29 -5.52
N GLU A 91 6.41 -4.74 -6.43
CA GLU A 91 6.80 -5.22 -7.76
C GLU A 91 7.51 -4.14 -8.58
N ASN A 92 6.92 -2.93 -8.66
CA ASN A 92 7.54 -1.81 -9.35
C ASN A 92 8.94 -1.51 -8.77
N ASN A 93 9.05 -1.47 -7.46
CA ASN A 93 10.31 -1.20 -6.80
C ASN A 93 11.37 -2.30 -7.04
N LEU A 94 10.97 -3.57 -7.02
CA LEU A 94 11.85 -4.68 -7.36
C LEU A 94 12.43 -4.57 -8.77
N CYS A 95 11.57 -4.26 -9.74
CA CYS A 95 11.99 -4.10 -11.13
C CYS A 95 13.04 -2.99 -11.25
N GLU A 96 12.77 -1.79 -10.72
CA GLU A 96 13.72 -0.67 -10.74
C GLU A 96 15.05 -1.04 -10.06
N CYS A 97 15.02 -1.62 -8.85
CA CYS A 97 16.24 -2.02 -8.15
C CYS A 97 17.07 -3.05 -8.93
N ILE A 98 16.43 -4.01 -9.60
CA ILE A 98 17.11 -5.00 -10.44
C ILE A 98 17.74 -4.32 -11.67
N PHE A 99 17.02 -3.40 -12.32
CA PHE A 99 17.54 -2.67 -13.49
C PHE A 99 18.72 -1.76 -13.14
N GLU A 100 18.70 -1.10 -11.99
CA GLU A 100 19.79 -0.23 -11.51
C GLU A 100 21.03 -1.02 -11.05
N SER A 101 20.84 -2.25 -10.55
CA SER A 101 21.90 -3.05 -9.92
C SER A 101 22.44 -4.21 -10.77
N LEU A 102 22.23 -4.19 -12.09
CA LEU A 102 22.60 -5.29 -13.00
C LEU A 102 24.09 -5.70 -12.93
N GLU A 103 24.96 -4.80 -12.46
CA GLU A 103 26.41 -5.04 -12.35
C GLU A 103 26.85 -5.60 -10.98
N ASN A 104 25.99 -5.58 -9.96
CA ASN A 104 26.33 -5.98 -8.58
C ASN A 104 25.39 -7.04 -7.99
N LYS A 105 25.81 -8.30 -8.05
CA LYS A 105 24.99 -9.46 -7.64
C LYS A 105 24.59 -9.47 -6.16
N GLU A 106 25.43 -8.96 -5.25
CA GLU A 106 25.12 -8.99 -3.81
C GLU A 106 24.08 -7.92 -3.45
N GLU A 107 24.09 -6.78 -4.15
CA GLU A 107 23.11 -5.70 -4.00
C GLU A 107 21.72 -6.08 -4.53
N VAL A 108 21.66 -6.79 -5.67
CA VAL A 108 20.42 -7.39 -6.18
C VAL A 108 19.83 -8.37 -5.17
N LYS A 109 20.66 -9.25 -4.59
CA LYS A 109 20.23 -10.28 -3.64
C LYS A 109 19.64 -9.68 -2.37
N ASP A 110 20.22 -8.60 -1.83
CA ASP A 110 19.69 -7.94 -0.64
C ASP A 110 18.41 -7.14 -0.97
N SER A 111 18.34 -6.46 -2.12
CA SER A 111 17.11 -5.78 -2.58
C SER A 111 15.94 -6.75 -2.73
N VAL A 112 16.17 -7.95 -3.29
CA VAL A 112 15.15 -9.00 -3.42
C VAL A 112 14.66 -9.48 -2.05
N LYS A 113 15.56 -9.67 -1.07
CA LYS A 113 15.16 -10.05 0.29
C LYS A 113 14.28 -8.99 0.94
N ASP A 114 14.60 -7.71 0.76
CA ASP A 114 13.85 -6.63 1.38
C ASP A 114 12.46 -6.50 0.75
N ALA A 115 12.35 -6.60 -0.57
CA ALA A 115 11.04 -6.67 -1.21
C ALA A 115 10.20 -7.86 -0.74
N LEU A 116 10.82 -9.05 -0.55
CA LEU A 116 10.13 -10.21 -0.01
C LEU A 116 9.66 -9.99 1.44
N LYS A 117 10.48 -9.35 2.28
CA LYS A 117 10.07 -8.95 3.64
C LYS A 117 8.88 -7.98 3.62
N SER A 118 8.88 -6.99 2.73
CA SER A 118 7.75 -6.08 2.53
C SER A 118 6.50 -6.81 2.07
N PHE A 119 6.63 -7.70 1.09
CA PHE A 119 5.53 -8.55 0.63
C PHE A 119 4.89 -9.36 1.76
N LEU A 120 5.71 -9.94 2.65
CA LEU A 120 5.23 -10.70 3.80
C LEU A 120 4.46 -9.86 4.83
N LYS A 121 4.62 -8.53 4.85
CA LYS A 121 3.80 -7.64 5.69
C LYS A 121 2.41 -7.38 5.11
N PHE A 122 2.27 -7.36 3.78
CA PHE A 122 0.97 -7.13 3.11
C PHE A 122 0.11 -8.40 3.00
N THR A 123 0.66 -9.58 3.26
CA THR A 123 -0.05 -10.86 3.08
C THR A 123 -0.66 -11.44 4.36
N LYS A 124 -0.50 -10.79 5.51
CA LYS A 124 -1.08 -11.20 6.80
C LYS A 124 -2.44 -10.54 7.08
#